data_AF-A0A4Y9FAM9-F1
#
_entry.id   AF-A0A4Y9FAM9-F1
#
_cell.length_a   1.000
_cell.length_b   1.000
_cell.length_c   1.000
_cell.angle_alpha   90.00
_cell.angle_beta   90.00
_cell.angle_gamma   90.00
#
_symmetry.space_group_name_H-M   'P 1'
#
loop_
_entity.id
_entity.type
_entity.pdbx_description
1 polymer ?
#
loop_
_entity_poly.entity_id
_entity_poly.type
_entity_poly.pdbx_seq_one_letter_code
_entity_poly.pdbx_strand_id
1 'polypeptide(L)' 'MNPPATAKDTAKSAIDTAAAAKKQEIDNRKDLTDEEKAAAKSDVDTKASEAKSAIDSATTDAGVETAKTAGV' A
#
# COMPACT_ATOMS: atom_id res chain seq x y z
N MET A 1 12.06 7.91 -18.64
CA MET A 1 12.42 9.06 -17.79
C MET A 1 12.40 8.62 -16.34
N ASN A 2 13.21 9.23 -15.46
CA ASN A 2 13.18 8.97 -14.03
C ASN A 2 12.05 9.79 -13.39
N PRO A 3 11.20 9.23 -12.50
CA PRO A 3 10.11 9.97 -11.90
C PRO A 3 10.62 11.14 -11.07
N PRO A 4 9.93 12.30 -11.09
CA PRO A 4 10.18 13.33 -10.09
C PRO A 4 9.85 12.79 -8.69
N ALA A 5 10.57 13.24 -7.67
CA ALA A 5 10.35 12.83 -6.28
C ALA A 5 8.87 13.03 -5.85
N THR A 6 8.23 14.09 -6.35
CA THR A 6 6.81 14.39 -6.11
C THR A 6 5.85 13.31 -6.62
N ALA A 7 6.18 12.62 -7.73
CA ALA A 7 5.38 11.51 -8.25
C ALA A 7 5.49 10.29 -7.34
N LYS A 8 6.70 9.99 -6.85
CA LYS A 8 6.93 8.91 -5.87
C LYS A 8 6.18 9.18 -4.56
N ASP A 9 6.28 10.40 -4.04
CA ASP A 9 5.59 10.77 -2.79
C ASP A 9 4.07 10.69 -2.93
N THR A 10 3.52 11.18 -4.04
CA THR A 10 2.09 11.06 -4.35
C THR A 10 1.65 9.60 -4.39
N ALA A 11 2.44 8.72 -5.04
CA ALA A 11 2.15 7.30 -5.11
C ALA A 11 2.18 6.61 -3.74
N LYS A 12 3.15 6.96 -2.88
CA LYS A 12 3.21 6.45 -1.50
C LYS A 12 2.02 6.91 -0.65
N SER A 13 1.63 8.19 -0.74
CA SER A 13 0.43 8.69 -0.04
C SER A 13 -0.85 8.00 -0.50
N ALA A 14 -0.95 7.66 -1.80
CA ALA A 14 -2.07 6.88 -2.32
C ALA A 14 -2.10 5.46 -1.73
N ILE A 15 -0.94 4.80 -1.61
CA ILE A 15 -0.83 3.50 -0.92
C ILE A 15 -1.28 3.62 0.54
N ASP A 16 -0.79 4.62 1.28
CA ASP A 16 -1.14 4.78 2.69
C ASP A 16 -2.65 5.01 2.88
N THR A 17 -3.27 5.77 1.98
CA THR A 17 -4.72 6.01 1.97
C THR A 17 -5.50 4.72 1.72
N ALA A 18 -5.10 3.95 0.70
CA ALA A 18 -5.79 2.70 0.36
C ALA A 18 -5.57 1.61 1.43
N ALA A 19 -4.38 1.52 2.01
CA ALA A 19 -4.09 0.64 3.14
C ALA A 19 -4.94 0.99 4.36
N ALA A 20 -5.09 2.29 4.69
CA ALA A 20 -5.95 2.73 5.77
C ALA A 20 -7.43 2.35 5.53
N ALA A 21 -7.94 2.58 4.32
CA ALA A 21 -9.30 2.19 3.94
C ALA A 21 -9.51 0.68 4.07
N LYS A 22 -8.57 -0.13 3.57
CA LYS A 22 -8.62 -1.60 3.67
C LYS A 22 -8.63 -2.07 5.12
N LYS A 23 -7.81 -1.46 5.99
CA LYS A 23 -7.78 -1.78 7.42
C LYS A 23 -9.09 -1.41 8.12
N GLN A 24 -9.74 -0.31 7.73
CA GLN A 24 -11.07 0.04 8.23
C GLN A 24 -12.15 -0.94 7.77
N GLU A 25 -12.09 -1.41 6.52
CA GLU A 25 -12.97 -2.49 6.04
C GLU A 25 -12.80 -3.77 6.87
N ILE A 26 -11.54 -4.15 7.15
CA ILE A 26 -11.20 -5.31 7.99
C ILE A 26 -11.76 -5.15 9.41
N ASP A 27 -11.62 -3.96 10.00
CA ASP A 27 -12.15 -3.67 11.33
C ASP A 27 -13.66 -3.86 11.44
N ASN A 28 -14.37 -3.42 10.40
CA ASN A 28 -15.82 -3.46 10.34
C ASN A 28 -16.37 -4.87 10.05
N ARG A 29 -15.52 -5.85 9.70
CA ARG A 29 -15.92 -7.24 9.49
C ARG A 29 -16.39 -7.85 10.81
N LYS A 30 -17.65 -8.28 10.88
CA LYS A 30 -18.22 -8.92 12.08
C LYS A 30 -18.11 -10.44 12.05
N ASP A 31 -17.69 -10.99 10.93
CA ASP A 31 -17.51 -12.41 10.67
C ASP A 31 -16.07 -12.89 10.89
N LEU A 32 -15.17 -12.00 11.34
CA LEU A 32 -13.79 -12.32 11.69
C LEU A 32 -13.57 -12.19 13.20
N THR A 33 -12.70 -13.02 13.76
CA THR A 33 -12.15 -12.82 15.10
C THR A 33 -11.15 -11.66 15.14
N ASP A 34 -10.81 -11.20 16.33
CA ASP A 34 -9.82 -10.13 16.50
C ASP A 34 -8.42 -10.56 16.00
N GLU A 35 -8.06 -11.84 16.17
CA GLU A 35 -6.81 -12.41 15.66
C GLU A 35 -6.78 -12.44 14.13
N GLU A 36 -7.87 -12.84 13.48
CA GLU A 36 -7.97 -12.85 12.02
C GLU A 36 -7.90 -11.44 11.45
N LYS A 37 -8.54 -10.45 12.11
CA LYS A 37 -8.43 -9.04 11.74
C LYS A 37 -7.01 -8.53 11.90
N ALA A 38 -6.35 -8.85 13.01
CA ALA A 38 -4.97 -8.42 13.25
C ALA A 38 -4.02 -8.98 12.18
N ALA A 39 -4.15 -10.27 11.85
CA ALA A 39 -3.37 -10.90 10.78
C ALA A 39 -3.62 -10.24 9.41
N ALA A 40 -4.89 -10.01 9.06
CA ALA A 40 -5.24 -9.36 7.79
C ALA A 40 -4.72 -7.92 7.70
N LYS A 41 -4.78 -7.15 8.79
CA LYS A 41 -4.21 -5.79 8.83
C LYS A 41 -2.68 -5.81 8.70
N SER A 42 -2.02 -6.77 9.35
CA SER A 42 -0.57 -6.93 9.23
C SER A 42 -0.16 -7.24 7.79
N ASP A 43 -0.92 -8.08 7.07
CA ASP A 43 -0.68 -8.36 5.65
C ASP A 43 -0.84 -7.10 4.78
N VAL A 44 -1.86 -6.28 5.05
CA VAL A 44 -2.03 -4.97 4.38
C VAL A 44 -0.83 -4.06 4.64
N ASP A 45 -0.35 -3.97 5.88
CA ASP A 45 0.81 -3.13 6.23
C ASP A 45 2.11 -3.63 5.58
N THR A 46 2.29 -4.95 5.48
CA THR A 46 3.41 -5.57 4.76
C THR A 46 3.38 -5.19 3.28
N LYS A 47 2.25 -5.42 2.59
CA LYS A 47 2.11 -5.10 1.16
C LYS A 47 2.29 -3.61 0.87
N ALA A 48 1.73 -2.75 1.72
CA ALA A 48 1.91 -1.31 1.61
C ALA A 48 3.38 -0.92 1.75
N SER A 49 4.11 -1.55 2.67
CA SER A 49 5.54 -1.29 2.88
C SER A 49 6.38 -1.76 1.69
N GLU A 50 6.13 -2.98 1.19
CA GLU A 50 6.81 -3.54 0.01
C GLU A 50 6.62 -2.66 -1.22
N ALA A 51 5.38 -2.21 -1.47
CA ALA A 51 5.08 -1.32 -2.58
C ALA A 51 5.75 0.05 -2.45
N LYS A 52 5.81 0.63 -1.25
CA LYS A 52 6.55 1.88 -1.00
C LYS A 52 8.05 1.71 -1.28
N SER A 53 8.65 0.60 -0.86
CA SER A 53 10.05 0.27 -1.18
C SER A 53 10.29 0.07 -2.68
N ALA A 54 9.33 -0.53 -3.39
CA ALA A 54 9.39 -0.67 -4.84
C ALA A 54 9.26 0.69 -5.57
N ILE A 55 8.40 1.60 -5.10
CA ILE A 55 8.32 2.98 -5.60
C ILE A 55 9.64 3.73 -5.40
N ASP A 56 10.27 3.57 -4.24
CA ASP A 56 11.57 4.17 -3.95
C ASP A 56 12.63 3.70 -4.95
N SER A 57 12.64 2.40 -5.23
CA SER A 57 13.58 1.76 -6.16
C SER A 57 13.24 2.01 -7.64
N ALA A 58 12.02 2.44 -7.96
CA ALA A 58 11.58 2.63 -9.34
C ALA A 58 12.35 3.77 -10.03
N THR A 59 12.91 3.47 -11.21
CA THR A 59 13.64 4.42 -12.06
C THR A 59 12.82 4.92 -13.25
N THR A 60 11.54 4.53 -13.30
CA THR A 60 10.60 4.92 -14.36
C THR A 60 9.21 5.18 -13.78
N ASP A 61 8.43 6.05 -14.43
CA ASP A 61 7.05 6.34 -14.01
C ASP A 61 6.17 5.09 -14.08
N ALA A 62 6.39 4.24 -15.09
CA ALA A 62 5.72 2.94 -15.20
C ALA A 62 6.04 2.01 -14.02
N GLY A 63 7.28 2.04 -13.52
CA GLY A 63 7.67 1.30 -12.32
C GLY A 63 6.97 1.82 -11.06
N VAL A 64 6.81 3.14 -10.94
CA VAL A 64 6.05 3.76 -9.83
C VAL A 64 4.58 3.34 -9.87
N GLU A 65 3.93 3.41 -11.03
CA GLU A 65 2.53 3.01 -11.15
C GLU A 65 2.33 1.50 -10.91
N THR A 66 3.24 0.66 -11.42
CA THR A 66 3.18 -0.80 -11.17
C THR A 66 3.30 -1.10 -9.68
N ALA A 67 4.28 -0.49 -9.00
CA ALA A 67 4.49 -0.67 -7.57
C ALA A 67 3.28 -0.19 -6.74
N LYS A 68 2.72 0.97 -7.10
CA LYS A 68 1.50 1.52 -6.50
C LYS A 68 0.31 0.55 -6.59
N THR A 69 0.11 -0.11 -7.73
CA THR A 69 -0.99 -1.07 -7.90
C THR A 69 -0.79 -2.40 -7.17
N ALA A 70 0.45 -2.73 -6.79
CA ALA A 70 0.75 -3.99 -6.11
C ALA A 70 0.58 -3.92 -4.57
N GLY A 71 0.50 -2.71 -4.00
CA GLY A 71 0.62 -2.49 -2.56
C GLY A 71 -0.65 -2.57 -1.73
N VAL A 72 -1.83 -2.64 -2.34
CA VAL A 72 -3.13 -2.50 -1.68
C VAL A 72 -4.22 -3.36 -2.30
#